data_AF-A0A5C5S6N6-F1
#
_entry.id   AF-A0A5C5S6N6-F1
#
_cell.length_a   1.000
_cell.length_b   1.000
_cell.length_c   1.000
_cell.angle_alpha   90.00
_cell.angle_beta   90.00
_cell.angle_gamma   90.00
#
_symmetry.space_group_name_H-M   'P 1'
#
loop_
_entity.id
_entity.type
_entity.pdbx_description
1 polymer ?
#
loop_
_entity_poly.entity_id
_entity_poly.type
_entity_poly.pdbx_seq_one_letter_code
_entity_poly.pdbx_strand_id
1 'polypeptide(L)'
;MQQFVLEEAENLQFADPAVRGQVQKALAAIASNRAKDARTVELTSKGQGKRTVRVAYIVTAPVWKASYRLTVPGEGDVTKAHLQGWAVVENMSGQDWKDVDLTLVSGHPIAFRQALYQSYYIDRPYVPVDVVGRLMPKTDQGTMPAPPPPPAPASAPAMRGRDQRQMTPDGKVLPYAGATGGVAPADAVAPPAAQVAAQEALTQVSFRFPNPVSVGNGLTLSVPIINGEVPVKRQALYQPETHTRNPLASVRLQNDGSTGLPPGIVTIYERTSGQVAYVGDARLSALPAGENRLLSYALDQKVVVSVESTQTETLVRGSIVQGVLNYQMLERQTVTYRVKAPAKEDRQLLVETAKLDGWKLVKPVAQNIGQIEGKYRIPFDLKGGETQTFEVVQEQVVDQELALTDTDEERIVFFAKAKEFDQKTRDALNRIIQLQNAVKTAEKKVEQGETQRTRIAQEQQRIRENLKSVPANSDLQRRYLATLDKQETELETLARQRADAEKAVDTARAALEAYIKTLG
;
A
#
# COMPACT_ATOMS: atom_id res chain seq x y z
N MET A 1 -33.61 49.44 -6.98
CA MET A 1 -32.63 48.68 -6.16
C MET A 1 -31.54 49.66 -5.79
N GLN A 2 -31.16 49.76 -4.51
CA GLN A 2 -30.01 50.57 -4.07
C GLN A 2 -28.91 49.63 -3.60
N GLN A 3 -27.68 49.87 -4.04
CA GLN A 3 -26.47 49.20 -3.56
C GLN A 3 -25.52 50.27 -3.03
N PHE A 4 -24.74 49.91 -2.01
CA PHE A 4 -23.63 50.71 -1.50
C PHE A 4 -22.52 49.76 -1.04
N VAL A 5 -21.28 50.25 -0.94
CA VAL A 5 -20.14 49.47 -0.48
C VAL A 5 -20.04 49.60 1.05
N LEU A 6 -20.08 48.47 1.76
CA LEU A 6 -20.21 48.45 3.22
C LEU A 6 -18.98 49.01 3.97
N GLU A 7 -17.85 49.11 3.28
CA GLU A 7 -16.52 49.37 3.85
C GLU A 7 -16.26 50.85 4.18
N GLU A 8 -17.07 51.77 3.63
CA GLU A 8 -16.93 53.23 3.80
C GLU A 8 -17.98 53.84 4.77
N ALA A 9 -18.89 53.03 5.34
CA ALA A 9 -20.01 53.54 6.14
C ALA A 9 -19.84 53.33 7.65
N GLU A 10 -19.68 54.41 8.40
CA GLU A 10 -19.63 54.39 9.87
C GLU A 10 -20.96 53.96 10.54
N ASN A 11 -22.09 54.05 9.82
CA ASN A 11 -23.40 53.70 10.35
C ASN A 11 -24.38 53.25 9.23
N LEU A 12 -25.20 52.24 9.52
CA LEU A 12 -26.23 51.71 8.62
C LEU A 12 -27.60 51.77 9.32
N GLN A 13 -28.54 52.53 8.77
CA GLN A 13 -29.92 52.58 9.27
C GLN A 13 -30.93 52.21 8.19
N PHE A 14 -31.72 51.16 8.43
CA PHE A 14 -32.88 50.83 7.60
C PHE A 14 -33.92 51.96 7.69
N ALA A 15 -34.20 52.63 6.57
CA ALA A 15 -35.13 53.76 6.51
C ALA A 15 -36.56 53.36 6.94
N ASP A 16 -37.05 52.21 6.46
CA ASP A 16 -38.35 51.64 6.83
C ASP A 16 -38.37 51.18 8.31
N PRO A 17 -39.26 51.74 9.16
CA PRO A 17 -39.43 51.33 10.55
C PRO A 17 -39.83 49.86 10.75
N ALA A 18 -40.62 49.29 9.82
CA ALA A 18 -41.07 47.91 9.90
C ALA A 18 -39.91 46.93 9.64
N VAL A 19 -39.10 47.19 8.59
CA VAL A 19 -37.88 46.42 8.32
C VAL A 19 -36.89 46.57 9.49
N ARG A 20 -36.70 47.78 10.01
CA ARG A 20 -35.85 48.04 11.19
C ARG A 20 -36.29 47.21 12.39
N GLY A 21 -37.60 47.17 12.68
CA GLY A 21 -38.17 46.35 13.75
C GLY A 21 -38.02 44.84 13.51
N GLN A 22 -38.18 44.37 12.28
CA GLN A 22 -37.96 42.96 11.92
C GLN A 22 -36.50 42.55 12.09
N VAL A 23 -35.55 43.35 11.59
CA VAL A 23 -34.11 43.09 11.74
C VAL A 23 -33.70 43.13 13.22
N GLN A 24 -34.16 44.12 13.99
CA GLN A 24 -33.87 44.20 15.42
C GLN A 24 -34.44 42.99 16.19
N LYS A 25 -35.66 42.53 15.83
CA LYS A 25 -36.27 41.32 16.40
C LYS A 25 -35.53 40.04 16.01
N ALA A 26 -35.02 39.95 14.78
CA ALA A 26 -34.21 38.82 14.32
C ALA A 26 -32.84 38.78 15.02
N LEU A 27 -32.15 39.91 15.15
CA LEU A 27 -30.88 40.02 15.88
C LEU A 27 -31.05 39.71 17.37
N ALA A 28 -32.14 40.19 18.01
CA ALA A 28 -32.48 39.83 19.38
C ALA A 28 -32.83 38.34 19.55
N ALA A 29 -33.48 37.72 18.56
CA ALA A 29 -33.72 36.28 18.52
C ALA A 29 -32.40 35.50 18.39
N ILE A 30 -31.47 35.93 17.53
CA ILE A 30 -30.13 35.31 17.38
C ILE A 30 -29.32 35.44 18.68
N ALA A 31 -29.32 36.63 19.29
CA ALA A 31 -28.62 36.88 20.56
C ALA A 31 -29.21 36.06 21.73
N SER A 32 -30.54 35.97 21.85
CA SER A 32 -31.18 35.13 22.87
C SER A 32 -31.04 33.63 22.57
N ASN A 33 -30.89 33.22 21.31
CA ASN A 33 -30.60 31.82 20.98
C ASN A 33 -29.15 31.44 21.33
N ARG A 34 -28.15 32.34 21.15
CA ARG A 34 -26.81 32.15 21.75
C ARG A 34 -26.89 31.98 23.28
N ALA A 35 -27.76 32.74 23.95
CA ALA A 35 -27.93 32.64 25.40
C ALA A 35 -28.54 31.29 25.86
N LYS A 36 -29.17 30.50 24.98
CA LYS A 36 -29.64 29.14 25.32
C LYS A 36 -28.51 28.11 25.48
N ASP A 37 -27.32 28.39 24.96
CA ASP A 37 -26.13 27.54 25.13
C ASP A 37 -25.19 28.07 26.23
N ALA A 38 -25.38 29.31 26.68
CA ALA A 38 -24.70 29.85 27.85
C ALA A 38 -25.16 29.17 29.15
N ARG A 39 -24.24 28.91 30.08
CA ARG A 39 -24.52 28.33 31.41
C ARG A 39 -23.83 29.16 32.48
N THR A 40 -24.58 29.57 33.50
CA THR A 40 -24.01 30.25 34.68
C THR A 40 -23.38 29.22 35.60
N VAL A 41 -22.10 29.42 35.94
CA VAL A 41 -21.40 28.64 36.98
C VAL A 41 -21.26 29.51 38.22
N GLU A 42 -21.96 29.17 39.29
CA GLU A 42 -21.88 29.88 40.56
C GLU A 42 -20.75 29.31 41.44
N LEU A 43 -19.90 30.17 42.00
CA LEU A 43 -18.72 29.80 42.78
C LEU A 43 -18.81 30.35 44.20
N THR A 44 -19.51 29.65 45.09
CA THR A 44 -19.65 30.04 46.51
C THR A 44 -18.36 29.75 47.30
N SER A 45 -17.89 30.71 48.08
CA SER A 45 -16.68 30.60 48.91
C SER A 45 -16.94 31.05 50.34
N LYS A 46 -16.61 30.22 51.34
CA LYS A 46 -16.92 30.47 52.77
C LYS A 46 -15.73 31.05 53.56
N GLY A 47 -16.02 31.86 54.59
CA GLY A 47 -15.05 32.49 55.48
C GLY A 47 -14.74 33.95 55.14
N GLN A 48 -14.10 34.67 56.06
CA GLN A 48 -13.82 36.11 55.96
C GLN A 48 -12.48 36.40 55.25
N GLY A 49 -12.22 37.68 54.93
CA GLY A 49 -10.97 38.16 54.33
C GLY A 49 -10.86 38.04 52.80
N LYS A 50 -9.91 38.79 52.21
CA LYS A 50 -9.60 38.72 50.77
C LYS A 50 -8.90 37.41 50.43
N ARG A 51 -9.20 36.82 49.27
CA ARG A 51 -8.54 35.63 48.71
C ARG A 51 -8.52 35.66 47.19
N THR A 52 -7.52 35.03 46.58
CA THR A 52 -7.46 34.84 45.13
C THR A 52 -8.18 33.55 44.75
N VAL A 53 -9.23 33.65 43.94
CA VAL A 53 -9.87 32.48 43.31
C VAL A 53 -9.28 32.32 41.90
N ARG A 54 -8.92 31.09 41.53
CA ARG A 54 -8.50 30.73 40.17
C ARG A 54 -9.54 29.78 39.58
N VAL A 55 -9.94 30.05 38.34
CA VAL A 55 -10.85 29.19 37.58
C VAL A 55 -10.11 28.72 36.35
N ALA A 56 -10.13 27.42 36.09
CA ALA A 56 -9.59 26.81 34.88
C ALA A 56 -10.68 25.94 34.25
N TYR A 57 -10.80 25.99 32.93
CA TYR A 57 -11.79 25.25 32.16
C TYR A 57 -11.21 24.84 30.81
N ILE A 58 -11.81 23.81 30.19
CA ILE A 58 -11.38 23.30 28.88
C ILE A 58 -12.54 23.49 27.90
N VAL A 59 -12.28 24.16 26.78
CA VAL A 59 -13.20 24.29 25.65
C VAL A 59 -12.65 23.58 24.42
N THR A 60 -13.51 23.24 23.46
CA THR A 60 -13.04 22.87 22.13
C THR A 60 -12.49 24.12 21.44
N ALA A 61 -11.18 24.17 21.23
CA ALA A 61 -10.51 25.20 20.43
C ALA A 61 -10.21 24.68 19.01
N PRO A 62 -10.05 25.56 18.00
CA PRO A 62 -9.51 25.16 16.70
C PRO A 62 -8.07 24.68 16.84
N VAL A 63 -7.67 23.74 15.98
CA VAL A 63 -6.29 23.21 15.97
C VAL A 63 -5.36 24.28 15.42
N TRP A 64 -4.36 24.67 16.21
CA TRP A 64 -3.30 25.57 15.77
C TRP A 64 -2.39 24.88 14.73
N LYS A 65 -1.87 25.64 13.78
CA LYS A 65 -1.19 25.11 12.58
C LYS A 65 0.26 25.59 12.56
N ALA A 66 1.21 24.69 12.38
CA ALA A 66 2.60 25.07 12.11
C ALA A 66 2.81 25.27 10.60
N SER A 67 3.44 26.38 10.24
CA SER A 67 3.85 26.71 8.87
C SER A 67 5.32 27.14 8.87
N TYR A 68 6.08 26.75 7.86
CA TYR A 68 7.52 26.96 7.79
C TYR A 68 7.96 27.53 6.44
N ARG A 69 9.02 28.33 6.47
CA ARG A 69 9.77 28.76 5.29
C ARG A 69 11.21 28.27 5.42
N LEU A 70 11.67 27.48 4.46
CA LEU A 70 13.07 27.03 4.37
C LEU A 70 13.73 27.72 3.17
N THR A 71 14.78 28.51 3.40
CA THR A 71 15.56 29.14 2.34
C THR A 71 16.93 28.47 2.23
N VAL A 72 17.12 27.76 1.13
CA VAL A 72 18.27 26.88 0.86
C VAL A 72 19.24 27.60 -0.09
N PRO A 73 20.56 27.61 0.16
CA PRO A 73 21.55 28.06 -0.80
C PRO A 73 21.45 27.29 -2.13
N GLY A 74 21.51 28.01 -3.26
CA GLY A 74 21.37 27.44 -4.60
C GLY A 74 22.65 26.85 -5.19
N GLU A 75 23.81 27.26 -4.69
CA GLU A 75 25.14 26.88 -5.19
C GLU A 75 26.07 26.51 -4.03
N GLY A 76 27.11 25.73 -4.32
CA GLY A 76 28.07 25.23 -3.34
C GLY A 76 27.63 23.95 -2.61
N ASP A 77 28.39 23.53 -1.59
CA ASP A 77 28.03 22.39 -0.75
C ASP A 77 26.96 22.78 0.28
N VAL A 78 25.72 22.39 0.00
CA VAL A 78 24.52 22.82 0.72
C VAL A 78 24.37 22.05 2.04
N THR A 79 25.14 22.48 3.03
CA THR A 79 25.21 21.92 4.39
C THR A 79 24.31 22.63 5.42
N LYS A 80 23.89 23.87 5.12
CA LYS A 80 23.00 24.70 5.96
C LYS A 80 21.93 25.40 5.13
N ALA A 81 20.79 25.66 5.76
CA ALA A 81 19.70 26.49 5.22
C ALA A 81 19.09 27.34 6.34
N HIS A 82 18.40 28.43 5.97
CA HIS A 82 17.69 29.28 6.93
C HIS A 82 16.25 28.79 7.10
N LEU A 83 15.88 28.34 8.30
CA LEU A 83 14.53 27.90 8.64
C LEU A 83 13.83 28.95 9.49
N GLN A 84 12.60 29.28 9.09
CA GLN A 84 11.66 30.09 9.84
C GLN A 84 10.38 29.29 10.02
N GLY A 85 9.75 29.40 11.18
CA GLY A 85 8.50 28.70 11.48
C GLY A 85 7.58 29.55 12.34
N TRP A 86 6.29 29.46 12.06
CA TRP A 86 5.23 30.18 12.75
C TRP A 86 4.15 29.20 13.23
N ALA A 87 3.63 29.46 14.42
CA ALA A 87 2.38 28.89 14.89
C ALA A 87 1.24 29.85 14.57
N VAL A 88 0.25 29.36 13.83
CA VAL A 88 -0.96 30.09 13.43
C VAL A 88 -2.12 29.64 14.31
N VAL A 89 -2.76 30.60 14.98
CA VAL A 89 -3.79 30.39 16.01
C VAL A 89 -5.02 31.23 15.66
N GLU A 90 -6.20 30.63 15.66
CA GLU A 90 -7.47 31.29 15.33
C GLU A 90 -8.28 31.52 16.62
N ASN A 91 -8.61 32.77 16.96
CA ASN A 91 -9.47 33.04 18.13
C ASN A 91 -10.94 32.79 17.79
N MET A 92 -11.38 31.54 17.97
CA MET A 92 -12.79 31.12 17.88
C MET A 92 -13.45 31.00 19.26
N SER A 93 -12.93 31.68 20.30
CA SER A 93 -13.40 31.49 21.68
C SER A 93 -14.73 32.19 22.03
N GLY A 94 -15.25 33.03 21.13
CA GLY A 94 -16.45 33.85 21.34
C GLY A 94 -16.19 35.18 22.05
N GLN A 95 -14.95 35.46 22.46
CA GLN A 95 -14.53 36.67 23.18
C GLN A 95 -13.15 37.15 22.71
N ASP A 96 -12.89 38.45 22.81
CA ASP A 96 -11.57 39.01 22.48
C ASP A 96 -10.54 38.58 23.54
N TRP A 97 -9.39 38.10 23.10
CA TRP A 97 -8.24 37.91 23.98
C TRP A 97 -7.59 39.27 24.24
N LYS A 98 -7.35 39.57 25.52
CA LYS A 98 -6.67 40.77 25.99
C LYS A 98 -5.61 40.35 26.99
N ASP A 99 -4.36 40.57 26.62
CA ASP A 99 -3.15 40.34 27.42
C ASP A 99 -3.09 38.93 28.03
N VAL A 100 -3.31 37.91 27.20
CA VAL A 100 -3.36 36.50 27.59
C VAL A 100 -1.96 35.87 27.54
N ASP A 101 -1.55 35.18 28.61
CA ASP A 101 -0.40 34.26 28.66
C ASP A 101 -0.63 33.09 27.67
N LEU A 102 -0.02 33.13 26.48
CA LEU A 102 -0.16 32.05 25.49
C LEU A 102 0.88 30.95 25.69
N THR A 103 0.41 29.71 25.79
CA THR A 103 1.23 28.50 25.64
C THR A 103 0.57 27.57 24.64
N LEU A 104 1.29 27.20 23.58
CA LEU A 104 0.83 26.25 22.57
C LEU A 104 1.48 24.89 22.82
N VAL A 105 0.71 23.81 22.71
CA VAL A 105 1.18 22.44 22.95
C VAL A 105 1.08 21.64 21.65
N SER A 106 2.19 21.04 21.25
CA SER A 106 2.30 20.09 20.15
C SER A 106 2.39 18.67 20.72
N GLY A 107 1.30 17.92 20.59
CA GLY A 107 1.15 16.55 21.07
C GLY A 107 -0.21 15.99 20.65
N HIS A 108 -0.49 14.73 21.00
CA HIS A 108 -1.75 14.05 20.67
C HIS A 108 -2.55 13.69 21.94
N PRO A 109 -3.07 14.68 22.70
CA PRO A 109 -3.85 14.41 23.90
C PRO A 109 -5.20 13.76 23.53
N ILE A 110 -5.52 12.63 24.16
CA ILE A 110 -6.80 11.95 23.98
C ILE A 110 -7.86 12.73 24.77
N ALA A 111 -8.72 13.46 24.07
CA ALA A 111 -9.83 14.22 24.64
C ALA A 111 -11.18 13.65 24.19
N PHE A 112 -12.02 13.26 25.13
CA PHE A 112 -13.33 12.66 24.85
C PHE A 112 -14.45 13.71 24.82
N ARG A 113 -15.39 13.59 23.88
CA ARG A 113 -16.72 14.20 23.98
C ARG A 113 -17.71 13.14 24.45
N GLN A 114 -18.23 13.32 25.67
CA GLN A 114 -19.34 12.53 26.20
C GLN A 114 -20.56 13.43 26.36
N ALA A 115 -21.71 13.01 25.84
CA ALA A 115 -22.98 13.71 26.00
C ALA A 115 -23.56 13.43 27.40
N LEU A 116 -22.97 14.02 28.44
CA LEU A 116 -23.30 13.77 29.86
C LEU A 116 -24.79 14.01 30.22
N TYR A 117 -25.51 14.79 29.41
CA TYR A 117 -26.94 15.10 29.58
C TYR A 117 -27.86 14.33 28.63
N GLN A 118 -27.32 13.45 27.78
CA GLN A 118 -28.10 12.52 26.97
C GLN A 118 -28.40 11.28 27.82
N SER A 119 -29.68 11.00 28.07
CA SER A 119 -30.09 9.83 28.86
C SER A 119 -29.82 8.54 28.08
N TYR A 120 -28.74 7.84 28.45
CA TYR A 120 -28.47 6.49 27.97
C TYR A 120 -29.27 5.47 28.78
N TYR A 121 -30.27 4.87 28.13
CA TYR A 121 -30.99 3.73 28.68
C TYR A 121 -30.31 2.45 28.23
N ILE A 122 -30.08 1.53 29.17
CA ILE A 122 -29.82 0.12 28.87
C ILE A 122 -31.16 -0.61 28.79
N ASP A 123 -31.32 -1.50 27.81
CA ASP A 123 -32.48 -2.38 27.75
C ASP A 123 -32.48 -3.30 28.97
N ARG A 124 -33.49 -3.14 29.83
CA ARG A 124 -33.66 -3.95 31.03
C ARG A 124 -34.52 -5.17 30.68
N PRO A 125 -34.04 -6.41 30.91
CA PRO A 125 -34.87 -7.60 30.70
C PRO A 125 -36.08 -7.54 31.63
N TYR A 126 -37.26 -7.82 31.07
CA TYR A 126 -38.52 -7.72 31.78
C TYR A 126 -38.72 -8.95 32.68
N VAL A 127 -38.61 -8.76 34.00
CA VAL A 127 -38.95 -9.80 34.98
C VAL A 127 -40.48 -9.75 35.19
N PRO A 128 -41.24 -10.81 34.87
CA PRO A 128 -42.67 -10.85 35.16
C PRO A 128 -42.92 -10.86 36.67
N VAL A 129 -44.05 -10.30 37.11
CA VAL A 129 -44.44 -10.32 38.52
C VAL A 129 -44.97 -11.71 38.86
N ASP A 130 -44.27 -12.43 39.74
CA ASP A 130 -44.75 -13.69 40.33
C ASP A 130 -45.94 -13.42 41.26
N VAL A 131 -47.14 -13.41 40.69
CA VAL A 131 -48.40 -13.32 41.44
C VAL A 131 -48.67 -14.66 42.13
N VAL A 132 -48.19 -14.79 43.36
CA VAL A 132 -48.43 -15.97 44.22
C VAL A 132 -49.93 -16.13 44.46
N GLY A 133 -50.57 -17.10 43.78
CA GLY A 133 -51.95 -17.46 44.10
C GLY A 133 -52.86 -17.99 42.99
N ARG A 134 -52.42 -18.95 42.16
CA ARG A 134 -53.34 -19.92 41.50
C ARG A 134 -52.62 -21.20 41.04
N LEU A 135 -52.32 -22.08 42.00
CA LEU A 135 -51.92 -23.45 41.72
C LEU A 135 -53.12 -24.24 41.16
N MET A 136 -53.17 -24.37 39.84
CA MET A 136 -53.90 -25.43 39.14
C MET A 136 -52.87 -26.49 38.72
N PRO A 137 -52.77 -27.65 39.40
CA PRO A 137 -51.90 -28.73 38.96
C PRO A 137 -52.30 -29.18 37.56
N LYS A 138 -51.34 -29.27 36.64
CA LYS A 138 -51.56 -29.92 35.34
C LYS A 138 -51.51 -31.43 35.54
N THR A 139 -52.43 -32.15 34.92
CA THR A 139 -52.45 -33.62 34.93
C THR A 139 -51.16 -34.16 34.31
N ASP A 140 -50.54 -35.13 34.98
CA ASP A 140 -49.39 -35.86 34.45
C ASP A 140 -49.79 -36.68 33.21
N GLN A 141 -48.86 -36.79 32.25
CA GLN A 141 -48.99 -37.62 31.04
C GLN A 141 -47.74 -38.48 30.79
N GLY A 142 -46.80 -38.54 31.73
CA GLY A 142 -45.60 -39.38 31.65
C GLY A 142 -44.52 -38.86 30.70
N THR A 143 -43.40 -39.59 30.66
CA THR A 143 -42.18 -39.18 29.95
C THR A 143 -42.02 -39.90 28.61
N MET A 144 -41.70 -39.16 27.55
CA MET A 144 -41.19 -39.73 26.29
C MET A 144 -39.71 -39.35 26.08
N PRO A 145 -38.90 -40.18 25.39
CA PRO A 145 -37.50 -39.88 25.10
C PRO A 145 -37.34 -38.64 24.19
N ALA A 146 -36.23 -37.91 24.35
CA ALA A 146 -35.95 -36.70 23.59
C ALA A 146 -35.48 -37.00 22.14
N PRO A 147 -35.95 -36.23 21.13
CA PRO A 147 -35.37 -36.22 19.79
C PRO A 147 -33.94 -35.61 19.75
N PRO A 148 -33.14 -35.90 18.71
CA PRO A 148 -31.78 -35.34 18.56
C PRO A 148 -31.76 -33.82 18.26
N PRO A 149 -30.64 -33.13 18.52
CA PRO A 149 -30.53 -31.68 18.28
C PRO A 149 -30.45 -31.31 16.79
N PRO A 150 -31.03 -30.16 16.37
CA PRO A 150 -30.90 -29.65 15.00
C PRO A 150 -29.51 -29.02 14.72
N PRO A 151 -29.05 -28.98 13.45
CA PRO A 151 -27.71 -28.52 13.07
C PRO A 151 -27.55 -27.00 12.96
N ALA A 152 -26.29 -26.58 12.75
CA ALA A 152 -25.82 -25.19 12.64
C ALA A 152 -26.27 -24.47 11.32
N PRO A 153 -26.18 -23.12 11.24
CA PRO A 153 -26.90 -22.33 10.23
C PRO A 153 -26.22 -22.23 8.85
N ALA A 154 -27.04 -21.93 7.84
CA ALA A 154 -26.64 -21.61 6.46
C ALA A 154 -27.08 -20.18 6.07
N SER A 155 -26.63 -19.69 4.90
CA SER A 155 -26.52 -18.25 4.59
C SER A 155 -27.20 -17.79 3.28
N ALA A 156 -27.20 -16.46 3.06
CA ALA A 156 -27.59 -15.75 1.80
C ALA A 156 -29.12 -15.66 1.52
N PRO A 157 -29.61 -14.82 0.58
CA PRO A 157 -28.90 -13.99 -0.42
C PRO A 157 -29.31 -12.50 -0.49
N ALA A 158 -28.86 -11.79 -1.54
CA ALA A 158 -29.03 -10.35 -1.77
C ALA A 158 -30.06 -9.99 -2.86
N MET A 159 -30.39 -8.70 -2.99
CA MET A 159 -31.27 -8.14 -4.04
C MET A 159 -30.70 -6.84 -4.65
N ARG A 160 -30.66 -6.78 -5.98
CA ARG A 160 -30.76 -5.53 -6.80
C ARG A 160 -32.24 -5.43 -7.25
N GLY A 161 -32.86 -4.29 -7.56
CA GLY A 161 -32.39 -2.91 -7.77
C GLY A 161 -32.78 -2.43 -9.19
N ARG A 162 -33.25 -1.17 -9.38
CA ARG A 162 -33.39 -0.57 -10.74
C ARG A 162 -33.47 0.97 -10.80
N ASP A 163 -32.83 1.49 -11.84
CA ASP A 163 -32.83 2.86 -12.41
C ASP A 163 -34.21 3.28 -13.05
N GLN A 164 -34.45 4.44 -13.71
CA GLN A 164 -33.53 5.15 -14.65
C GLN A 164 -33.99 6.53 -15.23
N ARG A 165 -33.07 7.53 -15.24
CA ARG A 165 -32.81 8.66 -16.23
C ARG A 165 -33.98 9.63 -16.60
N GLN A 166 -33.84 10.85 -17.18
CA GLN A 166 -32.76 11.87 -17.46
C GLN A 166 -33.46 13.27 -17.65
N MET A 167 -32.95 14.40 -18.18
CA MET A 167 -31.74 14.80 -18.95
C MET A 167 -31.36 16.30 -18.71
N THR A 168 -30.75 17.00 -19.68
CA THR A 168 -30.42 18.45 -19.71
C THR A 168 -30.83 19.07 -21.07
N PRO A 169 -30.70 20.41 -21.29
CA PRO A 169 -29.48 20.92 -21.97
C PRO A 169 -29.02 22.35 -21.55
N ASP A 170 -27.90 22.78 -22.16
CA ASP A 170 -27.33 24.14 -22.30
C ASP A 170 -26.90 24.94 -21.04
N GLY A 171 -25.82 25.75 -21.07
CA GLY A 171 -24.78 25.86 -22.10
C GLY A 171 -24.15 27.26 -22.28
N LYS A 172 -23.06 27.58 -21.56
CA LYS A 172 -22.04 28.61 -21.94
C LYS A 172 -20.80 28.60 -21.03
N VAL A 173 -19.74 29.29 -21.47
CA VAL A 173 -18.38 29.31 -20.88
C VAL A 173 -17.82 30.75 -20.95
N LEU A 174 -16.72 31.02 -20.24
CA LEU A 174 -15.84 32.21 -20.25
C LEU A 174 -16.22 33.36 -19.28
N PRO A 175 -15.25 34.20 -18.84
CA PRO A 175 -13.78 34.01 -18.81
C PRO A 175 -13.16 34.19 -17.40
N TYR A 176 -11.97 33.63 -17.20
CA TYR A 176 -11.07 34.04 -16.10
C TYR A 176 -10.21 35.21 -16.59
N ALA A 177 -10.46 36.42 -16.08
CA ALA A 177 -9.62 37.59 -16.33
C ALA A 177 -8.53 37.70 -15.26
N GLY A 178 -7.27 37.81 -15.68
CA GLY A 178 -6.14 37.88 -14.74
C GLY A 178 -6.02 39.25 -14.07
N ALA A 179 -5.87 39.27 -12.74
CA ALA A 179 -5.40 40.43 -12.01
C ALA A 179 -3.86 40.45 -12.04
N THR A 180 -3.27 41.56 -12.47
CA THR A 180 -1.82 41.77 -12.48
C THR A 180 -1.27 41.95 -11.07
N GLY A 181 -0.07 41.42 -10.81
CA GLY A 181 0.56 41.50 -9.49
C GLY A 181 0.99 42.94 -9.15
N GLY A 182 0.39 43.51 -8.10
CA GLY A 182 0.91 44.72 -7.45
C GLY A 182 2.18 44.37 -6.66
N VAL A 183 3.29 45.03 -6.97
CA VAL A 183 4.58 44.79 -6.29
C VAL A 183 4.58 45.50 -4.94
N ALA A 184 4.50 44.75 -3.84
CA ALA A 184 4.76 45.29 -2.51
C ALA A 184 6.28 45.42 -2.28
N PRO A 185 6.79 46.56 -1.79
CA PRO A 185 8.22 46.75 -1.59
C PRO A 185 8.76 45.87 -0.46
N ALA A 186 9.96 45.34 -0.64
CA ALA A 186 10.73 44.76 0.46
C ALA A 186 11.39 45.90 1.25
N ASP A 187 11.06 46.01 2.54
CA ASP A 187 12.04 45.96 3.63
C ASP A 187 11.35 46.13 5.00
N ALA A 188 11.14 45.00 5.66
CA ALA A 188 10.71 44.94 7.05
C ALA A 188 11.48 43.79 7.73
N VAL A 189 12.74 44.08 8.11
CA VAL A 189 13.51 43.17 8.97
C VAL A 189 12.82 43.13 10.32
N ALA A 190 12.12 42.03 10.60
CA ALA A 190 11.48 41.82 11.89
C ALA A 190 12.54 41.89 13.00
N PRO A 191 12.28 42.59 14.12
CA PRO A 191 13.21 42.62 15.24
C PRO A 191 13.49 41.20 15.76
N PRO A 192 14.67 40.93 16.34
CA PRO A 192 15.00 39.62 16.86
C PRO A 192 13.95 39.18 17.88
N ALA A 193 13.25 38.09 17.57
CA ALA A 193 12.19 37.58 18.44
C ALA A 193 12.78 37.24 19.81
N ALA A 194 12.17 37.76 20.88
CA ALA A 194 12.47 37.32 22.23
C ALA A 194 12.31 35.79 22.29
N GLN A 195 13.34 35.08 22.77
CA GLN A 195 13.43 33.63 22.67
C GLN A 195 12.17 32.98 23.26
N VAL A 196 11.42 32.27 22.42
CA VAL A 196 10.23 31.52 22.84
C VAL A 196 10.71 30.41 23.78
N ALA A 197 10.12 30.35 24.98
CA ALA A 197 10.45 29.35 25.97
C ALA A 197 9.79 28.02 25.58
N ALA A 198 10.41 27.32 24.63
CA ALA A 198 10.05 25.98 24.25
C ALA A 198 10.57 24.98 25.31
N GLN A 199 9.69 24.08 25.76
CA GLN A 199 9.99 23.04 26.75
C GLN A 199 9.50 21.70 26.21
N GLU A 200 10.38 20.70 26.21
CA GLU A 200 10.07 19.34 25.76
C GLU A 200 9.77 18.42 26.95
N ALA A 201 8.71 17.63 26.82
CA ALA A 201 8.27 16.63 27.79
C ALA A 201 7.96 15.31 27.06
N LEU A 202 7.90 14.19 27.81
CA LEU A 202 7.88 12.82 27.24
C LEU A 202 6.83 12.54 26.15
N THR A 203 5.76 13.32 26.07
CA THR A 203 4.66 13.14 25.10
C THR A 203 4.26 14.42 24.35
N GLN A 204 4.94 15.55 24.59
CA GLN A 204 4.55 16.86 24.05
C GLN A 204 5.69 17.88 24.06
N VAL A 205 5.70 18.79 23.08
CA VAL A 205 6.50 20.02 23.09
C VAL A 205 5.58 21.21 23.37
N SER A 206 5.90 22.02 24.38
CA SER A 206 5.15 23.22 24.73
C SER A 206 5.94 24.49 24.41
N PHE A 207 5.33 25.42 23.68
CA PHE A 207 5.88 26.71 23.30
C PHE A 207 5.21 27.80 24.14
N ARG A 208 5.89 28.28 25.18
CA ARG A 208 5.42 29.43 25.97
C ARG A 208 5.95 30.73 25.36
N PHE A 209 5.04 31.62 25.00
CA PHE A 209 5.39 32.94 24.50
C PHE A 209 5.71 33.87 25.68
N PRO A 210 6.80 34.65 25.63
CA PRO A 210 7.25 35.46 26.76
C PRO A 210 6.43 36.73 26.98
N ASN A 211 5.71 37.18 25.96
CA ASN A 211 4.87 38.38 25.99
C ASN A 211 3.38 37.95 25.93
N PRO A 212 2.48 38.60 26.70
CA PRO A 212 1.05 38.39 26.55
C PRO A 212 0.54 38.75 25.16
N VAL A 213 -0.54 38.10 24.71
CA VAL A 213 -1.13 38.31 23.37
C VAL A 213 -2.57 38.83 23.46
N SER A 214 -2.91 39.69 22.50
CA SER A 214 -4.26 40.27 22.34
C SER A 214 -4.77 39.98 20.91
N VAL A 215 -5.94 39.38 20.78
CA VAL A 215 -6.50 38.85 19.51
C VAL A 215 -8.02 38.98 19.54
N GLY A 216 -8.60 39.78 18.64
CA GLY A 216 -10.05 39.92 18.52
C GLY A 216 -10.75 38.60 18.15
N ASN A 217 -11.98 38.41 18.61
CA ASN A 217 -12.75 37.21 18.25
C ASN A 217 -13.01 37.13 16.74
N GLY A 218 -12.67 36.00 16.13
CA GLY A 218 -12.73 35.78 14.68
C GLY A 218 -11.40 36.07 13.95
N LEU A 219 -10.40 36.63 14.64
CA LEU A 219 -9.09 36.96 14.04
C LEU A 219 -8.05 35.85 14.23
N THR A 220 -7.05 35.88 13.36
CA THR A 220 -5.92 34.95 13.34
C THR A 220 -4.64 35.64 13.84
N LEU A 221 -3.95 34.99 14.77
CA LEU A 221 -2.62 35.35 15.24
C LEU A 221 -1.58 34.44 14.57
N SER A 222 -0.46 35.01 14.14
CA SER A 222 0.73 34.26 13.68
C SER A 222 1.93 34.68 14.53
N VAL A 223 2.55 33.73 15.21
CA VAL A 223 3.68 33.97 16.12
C VAL A 223 4.87 33.06 15.76
N PRO A 224 6.12 33.59 15.73
CA PRO A 224 7.29 32.80 15.38
C PRO A 224 7.58 31.74 16.45
N ILE A 225 7.91 30.52 16.03
CA ILE A 225 8.35 29.41 16.89
C ILE A 225 9.81 28.98 16.62
N ILE A 226 10.35 29.28 15.44
CA ILE A 226 11.78 29.10 15.11
C ILE A 226 12.21 30.13 14.06
N ASN A 227 13.46 30.62 14.16
CA ASN A 227 14.10 31.50 13.19
C ASN A 227 15.62 31.38 13.32
N GLY A 228 16.29 30.69 12.39
CA GLY A 228 17.74 30.49 12.44
C GLY A 228 18.28 29.62 11.30
N GLU A 229 19.58 29.30 11.37
CA GLU A 229 20.17 28.28 10.50
C GLU A 229 19.86 26.87 11.03
N VAL A 230 19.71 25.91 10.11
CA VAL A 230 19.57 24.48 10.39
C VAL A 230 20.44 23.65 9.44
N PRO A 231 21.01 22.52 9.88
CA PRO A 231 21.77 21.63 9.01
C PRO A 231 20.86 20.94 8.00
N VAL A 232 21.30 20.90 6.75
CA VAL A 232 20.60 20.25 5.65
C VAL A 232 21.53 19.41 4.79
N LYS A 233 20.96 18.56 3.93
CA LYS A 233 21.66 18.00 2.76
C LYS A 233 20.73 17.95 1.57
N ARG A 234 21.15 18.50 0.42
CA ARG A 234 20.44 18.40 -0.87
C ARG A 234 20.57 16.96 -1.41
N GLN A 235 19.44 16.34 -1.77
CA GLN A 235 19.35 14.94 -2.21
C GLN A 235 18.29 14.79 -3.32
N ALA A 236 18.35 13.68 -4.06
CA ALA A 236 17.27 13.23 -4.94
C ALA A 236 16.64 11.96 -4.34
N LEU A 237 15.31 11.83 -4.36
CA LEU A 237 14.60 10.64 -3.88
C LEU A 237 13.90 9.93 -5.05
N TYR A 238 14.39 8.76 -5.44
CA TYR A 238 13.76 7.97 -6.50
C TYR A 238 12.76 6.97 -5.92
N GLN A 239 11.49 7.17 -6.27
CA GLN A 239 10.35 6.32 -5.92
C GLN A 239 9.65 5.91 -7.23
N PRO A 240 9.83 4.67 -7.72
CA PRO A 240 9.24 4.21 -8.98
C PRO A 240 7.71 4.37 -9.03
N GLU A 241 7.06 4.29 -7.87
CA GLU A 241 5.60 4.39 -7.72
C GLU A 241 5.09 5.84 -7.76
N THR A 242 5.96 6.81 -7.46
CA THR A 242 5.63 8.24 -7.55
C THR A 242 5.92 8.80 -8.93
N HIS A 243 7.06 8.44 -9.53
CA HIS A 243 7.38 8.82 -10.90
C HIS A 243 8.44 7.90 -11.52
N THR A 244 8.19 7.40 -12.73
CA THR A 244 8.90 6.24 -13.31
C THR A 244 10.31 6.51 -13.84
N ARG A 245 10.75 7.78 -13.94
CA ARG A 245 12.07 8.15 -14.51
C ARG A 245 12.82 9.20 -13.71
N ASN A 246 12.18 10.34 -13.44
CA ASN A 246 12.79 11.42 -12.65
C ASN A 246 12.52 11.21 -11.15
N PRO A 247 13.51 11.39 -10.26
CA PRO A 247 13.31 11.39 -8.81
C PRO A 247 12.70 12.70 -8.32
N LEU A 248 12.35 12.77 -7.03
CA LEU A 248 11.94 14.00 -6.36
C LEU A 248 13.17 14.77 -5.85
N ALA A 249 13.26 16.05 -6.20
CA ALA A 249 14.18 16.99 -5.56
C ALA A 249 13.82 17.09 -4.07
N SER A 250 14.82 16.90 -3.20
CA SER A 250 14.60 16.68 -1.77
C SER A 250 15.69 17.33 -0.90
N VAL A 251 15.34 17.68 0.33
CA VAL A 251 16.28 18.17 1.35
C VAL A 251 16.13 17.35 2.63
N ARG A 252 17.21 16.71 3.09
CA ARG A 252 17.26 16.15 4.45
C ARG A 252 17.46 17.29 5.44
N LEU A 253 16.39 17.72 6.10
CA LEU A 253 16.42 18.67 7.21
C LEU A 253 16.75 17.95 8.51
N GLN A 254 17.73 18.42 9.25
CA GLN A 254 18.05 17.96 10.60
C GLN A 254 17.66 19.01 11.63
N ASN A 255 17.16 18.57 12.79
CA ASN A 255 16.87 19.45 13.93
C ASN A 255 18.01 19.32 14.95
N ASP A 256 18.94 20.25 14.92
CA ASP A 256 20.02 20.41 15.91
C ASP A 256 19.62 21.36 17.07
N GLY A 257 18.39 21.88 17.05
CA GLY A 257 17.80 22.64 18.15
C GLY A 257 17.44 21.76 19.36
N SER A 258 17.22 22.41 20.50
CA SER A 258 16.92 21.75 21.78
C SER A 258 15.47 21.30 21.96
N THR A 259 14.60 21.47 20.96
CA THR A 259 13.18 21.09 21.02
C THR A 259 12.65 20.60 19.67
N GLY A 260 11.70 19.66 19.71
CA GLY A 260 11.06 19.07 18.54
C GLY A 260 10.18 20.05 17.76
N LEU A 261 10.28 19.99 16.43
CA LEU A 261 9.48 20.79 15.49
C LEU A 261 8.11 20.12 15.23
N PRO A 262 6.99 20.85 15.43
CA PRO A 262 5.64 20.39 15.10
C PRO A 262 5.45 20.03 13.62
N PRO A 263 4.55 19.08 13.29
CA PRO A 263 4.19 18.78 11.91
C PRO A 263 3.51 19.98 11.23
N GLY A 264 3.83 20.22 9.96
CA GLY A 264 3.36 21.39 9.22
C GLY A 264 3.68 21.37 7.73
N ILE A 265 3.43 22.48 7.04
CA ILE A 265 3.82 22.72 5.64
C ILE A 265 5.12 23.51 5.63
N VAL A 266 6.04 23.17 4.72
CA VAL A 266 7.32 23.86 4.52
C VAL A 266 7.38 24.39 3.10
N THR A 267 7.25 25.70 2.93
CA THR A 267 7.48 26.37 1.64
C THR A 267 8.98 26.58 1.46
N ILE A 268 9.51 26.00 0.38
CA ILE A 268 10.95 25.93 0.12
C ILE A 268 11.33 26.92 -0.98
N TYR A 269 12.36 27.70 -0.68
CA TYR A 269 12.95 28.69 -1.58
C TYR A 269 14.43 28.38 -1.79
N GLU A 270 14.91 28.63 -3.01
CA GLU A 270 16.32 28.56 -3.37
C GLU A 270 16.89 29.98 -3.48
N ARG A 271 18.08 30.23 -2.91
CA ARG A 271 18.77 31.53 -2.95
C ARG A 271 20.03 31.45 -3.79
N THR A 272 20.05 32.19 -4.90
CA THR A 272 21.16 32.26 -5.85
C THR A 272 21.46 33.73 -6.16
N SER A 273 22.73 34.14 -6.03
CA SER A 273 23.19 35.51 -6.35
C SER A 273 22.33 36.64 -5.76
N GLY A 274 21.88 36.46 -4.51
CA GLY A 274 21.02 37.41 -3.77
C GLY A 274 19.52 37.29 -4.07
N GLN A 275 19.12 36.73 -5.22
CA GLN A 275 17.71 36.47 -5.52
C GLN A 275 17.19 35.25 -4.74
N VAL A 276 15.90 35.24 -4.43
CA VAL A 276 15.21 34.17 -3.71
C VAL A 276 14.01 33.71 -4.53
N ALA A 277 14.07 32.48 -5.06
CA ALA A 277 13.03 31.90 -5.91
C ALA A 277 12.27 30.81 -5.15
N TYR A 278 10.94 30.73 -5.34
CA TYR A 278 10.15 29.59 -4.85
C TYR A 278 10.45 28.36 -5.71
N VAL A 279 10.66 27.21 -5.07
CA VAL A 279 10.99 25.94 -5.76
C VAL A 279 10.05 24.78 -5.44
N GLY A 280 9.20 24.89 -4.42
CA GLY A 280 8.21 23.87 -4.08
C GLY A 280 7.72 23.95 -2.63
N ASP A 281 6.67 23.20 -2.32
CA ASP A 281 6.19 22.97 -0.96
C ASP A 281 6.44 21.51 -0.55
N ALA A 282 6.79 21.28 0.71
CA ALA A 282 6.91 19.95 1.31
C ALA A 282 6.07 19.84 2.59
N ARG A 283 5.79 18.61 3.04
CA ARG A 283 5.13 18.35 4.33
C ARG A 283 6.14 17.86 5.36
N LEU A 284 6.24 18.56 6.47
CA LEU A 284 7.02 18.14 7.64
C LEU A 284 6.13 17.28 8.55
N SER A 285 6.56 16.06 8.85
CA SER A 285 6.07 15.28 10.00
C SER A 285 6.78 15.73 11.28
N ALA A 286 6.26 15.37 12.45
CA ALA A 286 6.88 15.73 13.72
C ALA A 286 8.37 15.33 13.74
N LEU A 287 9.24 16.27 14.12
CA LEU A 287 10.69 16.17 14.01
C LEU A 287 11.33 16.51 15.37
N PRO A 288 11.55 15.50 16.24
CA PRO A 288 12.19 15.66 17.55
C PRO A 288 13.59 16.30 17.47
N ALA A 289 14.11 16.74 18.62
CA ALA A 289 15.49 17.21 18.74
C ALA A 289 16.49 16.07 18.37
N GLY A 290 17.56 16.41 17.65
CA GLY A 290 18.57 15.47 17.17
C GLY A 290 18.16 14.63 15.94
N GLU A 291 16.87 14.53 15.62
CA GLU A 291 16.37 13.76 14.47
C GLU A 291 16.51 14.51 13.13
N ASN A 292 16.13 13.83 12.03
CA ASN A 292 16.04 14.43 10.70
C ASN A 292 14.83 13.91 9.90
N ARG A 293 14.37 14.69 8.93
CA ARG A 293 13.30 14.35 7.97
C ARG A 293 13.75 14.67 6.56
N LEU A 294 13.28 13.89 5.58
CA LEU A 294 13.48 14.14 4.16
C LEU A 294 12.27 14.91 3.62
N LEU A 295 12.50 16.12 3.13
CA LEU A 295 11.50 17.01 2.57
C LEU A 295 11.61 17.01 1.04
N SER A 296 10.77 16.22 0.37
CA SER A 296 10.65 16.21 -1.09
C SER A 296 9.66 17.29 -1.54
N TYR A 297 10.03 18.08 -2.56
CA TYR A 297 9.34 19.36 -2.89
C TYR A 297 9.08 19.62 -4.37
N ALA A 298 9.81 18.97 -5.28
CA ALA A 298 9.64 19.12 -6.72
C ALA A 298 10.09 17.85 -7.47
N LEU A 299 9.78 17.76 -8.77
CA LEU A 299 10.32 16.70 -9.64
C LEU A 299 11.67 17.12 -10.22
N ASP A 300 12.70 16.30 -10.01
CA ASP A 300 14.08 16.58 -10.44
C ASP A 300 14.29 16.21 -11.91
N GLN A 301 13.96 17.14 -12.80
CA GLN A 301 14.13 16.98 -14.25
C GLN A 301 15.60 16.83 -14.69
N LYS A 302 16.58 17.14 -13.83
CA LYS A 302 18.02 17.03 -14.14
C LYS A 302 18.56 15.61 -14.00
N VAL A 303 17.91 14.75 -13.22
CA VAL A 303 18.28 13.34 -13.03
C VAL A 303 17.29 12.45 -13.78
N VAL A 304 17.80 11.50 -14.56
CA VAL A 304 16.97 10.53 -15.28
C VAL A 304 17.41 9.12 -14.94
N VAL A 305 16.49 8.32 -14.39
CA VAL A 305 16.67 6.92 -14.05
C VAL A 305 15.99 6.05 -15.10
N SER A 306 16.65 4.96 -15.49
CA SER A 306 16.07 3.80 -16.15
C SER A 306 16.22 2.60 -15.24
N VAL A 307 15.18 1.80 -15.09
CA VAL A 307 15.16 0.61 -14.24
C VAL A 307 14.92 -0.63 -15.09
N GLU A 308 15.77 -1.63 -14.90
CA GLU A 308 15.55 -3.00 -15.38
C GLU A 308 15.52 -3.93 -14.16
N SER A 309 14.64 -4.93 -14.17
CA SER A 309 14.61 -5.98 -13.17
C SER A 309 14.77 -7.32 -13.86
N THR A 310 15.70 -8.13 -13.40
CA THR A 310 15.88 -9.51 -13.85
C THR A 310 15.79 -10.45 -12.64
N GLN A 311 15.07 -11.55 -12.82
CA GLN A 311 15.05 -12.67 -11.87
C GLN A 311 15.77 -13.84 -12.52
N THR A 312 16.66 -14.48 -11.78
CA THR A 312 17.41 -15.65 -12.20
C THR A 312 17.32 -16.70 -11.10
N GLU A 313 16.90 -17.90 -11.47
CA GLU A 313 16.94 -19.07 -10.58
C GLU A 313 18.19 -19.89 -10.92
N THR A 314 18.95 -20.27 -9.90
CA THR A 314 20.18 -21.06 -10.07
C THR A 314 20.18 -22.24 -9.12
N LEU A 315 20.44 -23.44 -9.64
CA LEU A 315 20.53 -24.65 -8.83
C LEU A 315 21.76 -24.58 -7.91
N VAL A 316 21.60 -24.92 -6.64
CA VAL A 316 22.69 -24.86 -5.63
C VAL A 316 23.24 -26.24 -5.33
N ARG A 317 22.33 -27.20 -5.09
CA ARG A 317 22.60 -28.60 -4.74
C ARG A 317 21.29 -29.40 -4.78
N GLY A 318 21.39 -30.72 -4.75
CA GLY A 318 20.23 -31.60 -4.61
C GLY A 318 20.63 -33.06 -4.45
N SER A 319 19.65 -33.87 -4.05
CA SER A 319 19.79 -35.29 -3.72
C SER A 319 18.45 -35.99 -3.87
N ILE A 320 18.45 -37.24 -4.32
CA ILE A 320 17.23 -38.07 -4.36
C ILE A 320 17.09 -38.80 -3.03
N VAL A 321 15.89 -38.73 -2.44
CA VAL A 321 15.50 -39.46 -1.22
C VAL A 321 14.11 -40.03 -1.46
N GLN A 322 13.95 -41.34 -1.24
CA GLN A 322 12.69 -42.09 -1.45
C GLN A 322 12.01 -41.85 -2.82
N GLY A 323 12.81 -41.63 -3.87
CA GLY A 323 12.31 -41.35 -5.22
C GLY A 323 11.86 -39.90 -5.47
N VAL A 324 11.98 -39.00 -4.48
CA VAL A 324 11.78 -37.56 -4.63
C VAL A 324 13.12 -36.88 -4.78
N LEU A 325 13.31 -36.11 -5.86
CA LEU A 325 14.45 -35.22 -5.98
C LEU A 325 14.20 -33.99 -5.09
N ASN A 326 14.99 -33.88 -4.03
CA ASN A 326 15.04 -32.73 -3.14
C ASN A 326 16.17 -31.81 -3.64
N TYR A 327 15.90 -30.56 -3.94
CA TYR A 327 16.90 -29.63 -4.47
C TYR A 327 16.72 -28.20 -3.96
N GLN A 328 17.81 -27.44 -3.93
CA GLN A 328 17.81 -26.04 -3.54
C GLN A 328 18.04 -25.14 -4.74
N MET A 329 17.14 -24.17 -4.93
CA MET A 329 17.28 -23.07 -5.87
C MET A 329 17.72 -21.82 -5.12
N LEU A 330 18.76 -21.15 -5.61
CA LEU A 330 19.07 -19.77 -5.28
C LEU A 330 18.30 -18.90 -6.25
N GLU A 331 17.23 -18.29 -5.77
CA GLU A 331 16.51 -17.24 -6.47
C GLU A 331 17.22 -15.90 -6.25
N ARG A 332 17.52 -15.19 -7.33
CA ARG A 332 18.20 -13.89 -7.31
C ARG A 332 17.39 -12.88 -8.12
N GLN A 333 17.00 -11.77 -7.50
CA GLN A 333 16.42 -10.61 -8.16
C GLN A 333 17.48 -9.51 -8.23
N THR A 334 17.82 -9.08 -9.44
CA THR A 334 18.75 -7.98 -9.72
C THR A 334 17.98 -6.81 -10.31
N VAL A 335 17.88 -5.72 -9.56
CA VAL A 335 17.28 -4.46 -10.03
C VAL A 335 18.41 -3.49 -10.38
N THR A 336 18.52 -3.17 -11.66
CA THR A 336 19.58 -2.36 -12.25
C THR A 336 19.07 -0.95 -12.51
N TYR A 337 19.59 0.02 -11.78
CA TYR A 337 19.28 1.44 -11.91
C TYR A 337 20.38 2.11 -12.73
N ARG A 338 20.10 2.46 -13.99
CA ARG A 338 20.99 3.30 -14.80
C ARG A 338 20.57 4.75 -14.64
N VAL A 339 21.45 5.58 -14.09
CA VAL A 339 21.15 6.95 -13.66
C VAL A 339 22.04 7.92 -14.42
N LYS A 340 21.41 8.77 -15.25
CA LYS A 340 22.04 9.97 -15.79
C LYS A 340 22.00 11.08 -14.76
N ALA A 341 23.17 11.56 -14.36
CA ALA A 341 23.34 12.63 -13.37
C ALA A 341 23.11 14.03 -13.97
N PRO A 342 22.96 15.08 -13.13
CA PRO A 342 22.89 16.46 -13.59
C PRO A 342 24.21 16.87 -14.27
N ALA A 343 24.15 17.69 -15.31
CA ALA A 343 25.31 17.96 -16.17
C ALA A 343 26.50 18.72 -15.53
N LYS A 344 26.35 19.27 -14.32
CA LYS A 344 27.35 20.16 -13.67
C LYS A 344 27.42 20.05 -12.14
N GLU A 345 26.65 19.17 -11.51
CA GLU A 345 26.54 19.10 -10.06
C GLU A 345 26.47 17.64 -9.59
N ASP A 346 27.28 17.30 -8.58
CA ASP A 346 27.17 16.04 -7.85
C ASP A 346 25.86 16.02 -7.05
N ARG A 347 25.28 14.83 -6.85
CA ARG A 347 24.03 14.70 -6.09
C ARG A 347 23.92 13.34 -5.43
N GLN A 348 23.59 13.31 -4.14
CA GLN A 348 23.27 12.04 -3.49
C GLN A 348 21.84 11.62 -3.83
N LEU A 349 21.71 10.48 -4.52
CA LEU A 349 20.46 9.81 -4.82
C LEU A 349 20.10 8.85 -3.68
N LEU A 350 18.84 8.84 -3.29
CA LEU A 350 18.23 7.85 -2.41
C LEU A 350 17.26 7.03 -3.27
N VAL A 351 17.57 5.77 -3.50
CA VAL A 351 16.68 4.83 -4.22
C VAL A 351 15.82 4.10 -3.21
N GLU A 352 14.50 4.17 -3.36
CA GLU A 352 13.57 3.28 -2.68
C GLU A 352 13.28 2.05 -3.53
N THR A 353 13.31 0.88 -2.88
CA THR A 353 13.15 -0.41 -3.54
C THR A 353 12.52 -1.41 -2.59
N ALA A 354 11.65 -2.28 -3.10
CA ALA A 354 10.91 -3.23 -2.29
C ALA A 354 11.87 -4.18 -1.53
N LYS A 355 11.65 -4.33 -0.23
CA LYS A 355 12.28 -5.36 0.58
C LYS A 355 11.41 -6.62 0.44
N LEU A 356 11.95 -7.66 -0.18
CA LEU A 356 11.22 -8.90 -0.39
C LEU A 356 11.26 -9.75 0.89
N ASP A 357 10.10 -10.25 1.34
CA ASP A 357 10.00 -11.04 2.57
C ASP A 357 10.64 -12.43 2.39
N GLY A 358 11.56 -12.77 3.31
CA GLY A 358 12.40 -13.97 3.22
C GLY A 358 13.74 -13.76 2.50
N TRP A 359 13.88 -12.68 1.71
CA TRP A 359 15.06 -12.43 0.90
C TRP A 359 16.10 -11.57 1.64
N LYS A 360 17.38 -11.86 1.35
CA LYS A 360 18.53 -11.12 1.86
C LYS A 360 19.06 -10.15 0.82
N LEU A 361 19.27 -8.89 1.20
CA LEU A 361 19.99 -7.92 0.38
C LEU A 361 21.49 -8.28 0.37
N VAL A 362 22.06 -8.50 -0.82
CA VAL A 362 23.48 -8.87 -1.02
C VAL A 362 24.27 -7.81 -1.81
N LYS A 363 23.60 -6.97 -2.60
CA LYS A 363 24.17 -5.73 -3.17
C LYS A 363 23.19 -4.56 -3.01
N PRO A 364 23.67 -3.33 -2.75
CA PRO A 364 25.04 -2.99 -2.40
C PRO A 364 25.37 -3.38 -0.95
N VAL A 365 26.64 -3.67 -0.66
CA VAL A 365 27.13 -3.90 0.71
C VAL A 365 27.48 -2.55 1.37
N ALA A 366 26.47 -1.70 1.54
CA ALA A 366 26.63 -0.34 2.10
C ALA A 366 26.13 -0.27 3.55
N GLN A 367 26.90 0.40 4.42
CA GLN A 367 26.59 0.51 5.85
C GLN A 367 25.40 1.43 6.16
N ASN A 368 25.06 2.35 5.24
CA ASN A 368 24.07 3.41 5.44
C ASN A 368 22.72 3.11 4.75
N ILE A 369 22.33 1.84 4.62
CA ILE A 369 21.05 1.46 4.00
C ILE A 369 19.92 1.60 5.02
N GLY A 370 19.03 2.55 4.78
CA GLY A 370 17.82 2.71 5.58
C GLY A 370 16.80 1.61 5.30
N GLN A 371 15.98 1.29 6.29
CA GLN A 371 14.74 0.52 6.11
C GLN A 371 13.56 1.42 6.49
N ILE A 372 12.53 1.38 5.65
CA ILE A 372 11.23 2.04 5.83
C ILE A 372 10.14 1.00 5.50
N GLU A 373 8.87 1.33 5.73
CA GLU A 373 7.70 0.46 5.51
C GLU A 373 7.80 -0.38 4.20
N GLY A 374 8.15 -1.67 4.32
CA GLY A 374 8.28 -2.61 3.20
C GLY A 374 9.42 -2.33 2.19
N LYS A 375 10.34 -1.39 2.46
CA LYS A 375 11.39 -0.99 1.50
C LYS A 375 12.77 -0.79 2.11
N TYR A 376 13.80 -1.01 1.30
CA TYR A 376 15.12 -0.44 1.53
C TYR A 376 15.17 0.97 0.91
N ARG A 377 15.84 1.90 1.60
CA ARG A 377 16.20 3.24 1.09
C ARG A 377 17.73 3.32 1.01
N ILE A 378 18.26 3.22 -0.20
CA ILE A 378 19.68 2.97 -0.48
C ILE A 378 20.33 4.25 -1.02
N PRO A 379 21.41 4.76 -0.39
CA PRO A 379 22.14 5.92 -0.91
C PRO A 379 23.13 5.52 -2.02
N PHE A 380 23.12 6.29 -3.10
CA PHE A 380 24.11 6.25 -4.19
C PHE A 380 24.57 7.68 -4.51
N ASP A 381 25.88 7.89 -4.68
CA ASP A 381 26.41 9.22 -4.98
C ASP A 381 26.58 9.42 -6.50
N LEU A 382 25.88 10.41 -7.05
CA LEU A 382 25.92 10.75 -8.47
C LEU A 382 27.03 11.76 -8.74
N LYS A 383 27.91 11.45 -9.71
CA LYS A 383 28.91 12.37 -10.24
C LYS A 383 28.38 13.21 -11.40
N GLY A 384 28.62 14.52 -11.34
CA GLY A 384 28.10 15.49 -12.31
C GLY A 384 28.53 15.17 -13.75
N GLY A 385 27.56 15.14 -14.68
CA GLY A 385 27.78 14.84 -16.10
C GLY A 385 27.83 13.36 -16.47
N GLU A 386 27.99 12.45 -15.49
CA GLU A 386 28.14 11.02 -15.74
C GLU A 386 26.81 10.28 -15.91
N THR A 387 26.89 9.05 -16.44
CA THR A 387 25.81 8.07 -16.36
C THR A 387 26.33 6.84 -15.65
N GLN A 388 25.87 6.60 -14.42
CA GLN A 388 26.30 5.51 -13.56
C GLN A 388 25.26 4.39 -13.53
N THR A 389 25.69 3.17 -13.18
CA THR A 389 24.81 2.01 -13.04
C THR A 389 24.95 1.43 -11.63
N PHE A 390 23.83 1.24 -10.94
CA PHE A 390 23.77 0.70 -9.59
C PHE A 390 22.91 -0.56 -9.55
N GLU A 391 23.43 -1.62 -8.93
CA GLU A 391 22.72 -2.89 -8.75
C GLU A 391 22.19 -3.01 -7.33
N VAL A 392 20.90 -3.25 -7.20
CA VAL A 392 20.27 -3.76 -5.98
C VAL A 392 20.00 -5.24 -6.21
N VAL A 393 20.68 -6.11 -5.47
CA VAL A 393 20.52 -7.56 -5.60
C VAL A 393 19.99 -8.14 -4.29
N GLN A 394 18.86 -8.81 -4.37
CA GLN A 394 18.26 -9.59 -3.30
C GLN A 394 18.32 -11.08 -3.67
N GLU A 395 18.53 -11.95 -2.68
CA GLU A 395 18.65 -13.39 -2.84
C GLU A 395 17.85 -14.16 -1.77
N GLN A 396 17.23 -15.26 -2.16
CA GLN A 396 16.70 -16.27 -1.25
C GLN A 396 17.11 -17.68 -1.73
N VAL A 397 17.39 -18.59 -0.79
CA VAL A 397 17.48 -20.03 -1.10
C VAL A 397 16.14 -20.66 -0.77
N VAL A 398 15.60 -21.43 -1.72
CA VAL A 398 14.31 -22.11 -1.64
C VAL A 398 14.54 -23.60 -1.86
N ASP A 399 14.13 -24.41 -0.88
CA ASP A 399 14.06 -25.86 -1.01
C ASP A 399 12.82 -26.26 -1.85
N GLN A 400 13.00 -27.16 -2.81
CA GLN A 400 11.97 -27.66 -3.72
C GLN A 400 12.02 -29.20 -3.81
N GLU A 401 10.86 -29.81 -4.01
CA GLU A 401 10.67 -31.25 -4.15
C GLU A 401 10.09 -31.60 -5.53
N LEU A 402 10.52 -32.72 -6.10
CA LEU A 402 10.04 -33.20 -7.41
C LEU A 402 9.97 -34.73 -7.44
N ALA A 403 8.75 -35.28 -7.56
CA ALA A 403 8.49 -36.71 -7.61
C ALA A 403 8.89 -37.30 -8.97
N LEU A 404 9.91 -38.15 -9.00
CA LEU A 404 10.54 -38.62 -10.24
C LEU A 404 9.72 -39.67 -11.01
N THR A 405 8.60 -40.12 -10.47
CA THR A 405 7.71 -41.13 -11.08
C THR A 405 6.98 -40.61 -12.32
N ASP A 406 6.54 -39.36 -12.28
CA ASP A 406 5.63 -38.74 -13.28
C ASP A 406 6.13 -37.36 -13.72
N THR A 407 7.44 -37.12 -13.61
CA THR A 407 8.09 -35.89 -14.06
C THR A 407 8.50 -35.98 -15.53
N ASP A 408 8.27 -34.90 -16.28
CA ASP A 408 8.72 -34.74 -17.67
C ASP A 408 10.21 -35.02 -17.86
N GLU A 409 10.50 -35.86 -18.85
CA GLU A 409 11.87 -36.28 -19.20
C GLU A 409 12.80 -35.09 -19.44
N GLU A 410 12.33 -34.01 -20.10
CA GLU A 410 13.14 -32.83 -20.36
C GLU A 410 13.62 -32.15 -19.06
N ARG A 411 12.77 -32.14 -18.03
CA ARG A 411 13.10 -31.59 -16.71
C ARG A 411 14.09 -32.49 -15.97
N ILE A 412 13.97 -33.82 -16.09
CA ILE A 412 14.96 -34.77 -15.56
C ILE A 412 16.29 -34.64 -16.32
N VAL A 413 16.27 -34.42 -17.64
CA VAL A 413 17.45 -34.19 -18.50
C VAL A 413 18.19 -32.90 -18.13
N PHE A 414 17.48 -31.84 -17.72
CA PHE A 414 18.09 -30.63 -17.17
C PHE A 414 18.89 -30.96 -15.89
N PHE A 415 18.25 -31.61 -14.91
CA PHE A 415 18.89 -31.98 -13.65
C PHE A 415 20.02 -33.02 -13.82
N ALA A 416 19.90 -33.98 -14.75
CA ALA A 416 20.95 -34.97 -15.05
C ALA A 416 22.23 -34.35 -15.65
N LYS A 417 22.13 -33.14 -16.23
CA LYS A 417 23.26 -32.37 -16.79
C LYS A 417 23.84 -31.36 -15.80
N ALA A 418 23.18 -31.09 -14.67
CA ALA A 418 23.63 -30.13 -13.67
C ALA A 418 24.96 -30.56 -13.04
N LYS A 419 25.91 -29.62 -12.91
CA LYS A 419 27.23 -29.88 -12.31
C LYS A 419 27.21 -29.80 -10.79
N GLU A 420 26.17 -29.15 -10.27
CA GLU A 420 25.87 -28.85 -8.87
C GLU A 420 25.31 -30.06 -8.11
N PHE A 421 24.91 -31.10 -8.84
CA PHE A 421 24.54 -32.41 -8.29
C PHE A 421 25.76 -33.35 -8.24
N ASP A 422 25.76 -34.26 -7.29
CA ASP A 422 26.80 -35.27 -7.18
C ASP A 422 26.70 -36.33 -8.29
N GLN A 423 27.76 -37.11 -8.49
CA GLN A 423 27.82 -38.08 -9.57
C GLN A 423 26.75 -39.19 -9.38
N LYS A 424 26.50 -39.63 -8.15
CA LYS A 424 25.45 -40.61 -7.83
C LYS A 424 24.07 -40.13 -8.25
N THR A 425 23.72 -38.88 -7.96
CA THR A 425 22.44 -38.28 -8.33
C THR A 425 22.32 -38.14 -9.85
N ARG A 426 23.36 -37.66 -10.55
CA ARG A 426 23.35 -37.62 -12.02
C ARG A 426 23.17 -38.99 -12.65
N ASP A 427 23.88 -40.01 -12.17
CA ASP A 427 23.79 -41.37 -12.72
C ASP A 427 22.40 -41.98 -12.48
N ALA A 428 21.78 -41.70 -11.32
CA ALA A 428 20.40 -42.09 -11.04
C ALA A 428 19.37 -41.40 -11.95
N LEU A 429 19.49 -40.09 -12.18
CA LEU A 429 18.62 -39.35 -13.09
C LEU A 429 18.78 -39.84 -14.55
N ASN A 430 20.02 -40.08 -14.99
CA ASN A 430 20.29 -40.69 -16.30
C ASN A 430 19.67 -42.10 -16.42
N ARG A 431 19.67 -42.90 -15.35
CA ARG A 431 19.04 -44.22 -15.34
C ARG A 431 17.51 -44.13 -15.37
N ILE A 432 16.90 -43.13 -14.72
CA ILE A 432 15.46 -42.85 -14.82
C ILE A 432 15.09 -42.46 -16.25
N ILE A 433 15.86 -41.59 -16.91
CA ILE A 433 15.64 -41.20 -18.32
C ILE A 433 15.66 -42.44 -19.24
N GLN A 434 16.60 -43.37 -19.05
CA GLN A 434 16.64 -44.64 -19.80
C GLN A 434 15.37 -45.50 -19.60
N LEU A 435 14.86 -45.56 -18.36
CA LEU A 435 13.69 -46.37 -18.01
C LEU A 435 12.39 -45.72 -18.51
N GLN A 436 12.24 -44.40 -18.40
CA GLN A 436 11.14 -43.64 -19.02
C GLN A 436 11.14 -43.82 -20.56
N ASN A 437 12.30 -43.78 -21.22
CA ASN A 437 12.41 -44.05 -22.66
C ASN A 437 12.00 -45.48 -23.04
N ALA A 438 12.32 -46.47 -22.20
CA ALA A 438 11.86 -47.84 -22.40
C ALA A 438 10.32 -47.96 -22.30
N VAL A 439 9.70 -47.29 -21.33
CA VAL A 439 8.23 -47.20 -21.18
C VAL A 439 7.61 -46.56 -22.44
N LYS A 440 8.04 -45.35 -22.82
CA LYS A 440 7.55 -44.63 -24.02
C LYS A 440 7.72 -45.46 -25.30
N THR A 441 8.82 -46.21 -25.42
CA THR A 441 9.10 -47.07 -26.58
C THR A 441 8.19 -48.30 -26.63
N ALA A 442 7.78 -48.85 -25.48
CA ALA A 442 6.80 -49.94 -25.42
C ALA A 442 5.37 -49.43 -25.68
N GLU A 443 4.98 -48.30 -25.09
CA GLU A 443 3.66 -47.69 -25.27
C GLU A 443 3.40 -47.34 -26.74
N LYS A 444 4.40 -46.78 -27.43
CA LYS A 444 4.34 -46.49 -28.87
C LYS A 444 4.14 -47.73 -29.74
N LYS A 445 4.57 -48.92 -29.30
CA LYS A 445 4.28 -50.19 -30.03
C LYS A 445 2.83 -50.62 -29.85
N VAL A 446 2.24 -50.43 -28.66
CA VAL A 446 0.83 -50.68 -28.40
C VAL A 446 -0.04 -49.75 -29.27
N GLU A 447 0.28 -48.45 -29.32
CA GLU A 447 -0.38 -47.46 -30.17
C GLU A 447 -0.29 -47.80 -31.67
N GLN A 448 0.90 -48.19 -32.14
CA GLN A 448 1.12 -48.59 -33.54
C GLN A 448 0.32 -49.84 -33.92
N GLY A 449 0.32 -50.86 -33.05
CA GLY A 449 -0.46 -52.08 -33.24
C GLY A 449 -1.97 -51.80 -33.26
N GLU A 450 -2.48 -50.95 -32.37
CA GLU A 450 -3.90 -50.57 -32.34
C GLU A 450 -4.31 -49.75 -33.56
N THR A 451 -3.43 -48.86 -34.04
CA THR A 451 -3.63 -48.09 -35.28
C THR A 451 -3.70 -49.02 -36.50
N GLN A 452 -2.82 -50.02 -36.58
CA GLN A 452 -2.84 -51.04 -37.64
C GLN A 452 -4.10 -51.91 -37.56
N ARG A 453 -4.48 -52.40 -36.37
CA ARG A 453 -5.71 -53.18 -36.15
C ARG A 453 -6.96 -52.41 -36.57
N THR A 454 -7.03 -51.12 -36.23
CA THR A 454 -8.13 -50.21 -36.60
C THR A 454 -8.22 -50.03 -38.11
N ARG A 455 -7.09 -49.81 -38.81
CA ARG A 455 -7.05 -49.75 -40.28
C ARG A 455 -7.54 -51.04 -40.94
N ILE A 456 -7.14 -52.21 -40.42
CA ILE A 456 -7.56 -53.50 -40.99
C ILE A 456 -9.06 -53.74 -40.74
N ALA A 457 -9.59 -53.39 -39.57
CA ALA A 457 -11.03 -53.49 -39.28
C ALA A 457 -11.88 -52.61 -40.22
N GLN A 458 -11.43 -51.39 -40.50
CA GLN A 458 -12.07 -50.48 -41.47
C GLN A 458 -12.03 -51.06 -42.90
N GLU A 459 -10.90 -51.64 -43.31
CA GLU A 459 -10.77 -52.27 -44.64
C GLU A 459 -11.59 -53.56 -44.75
N GLN A 460 -11.63 -54.41 -43.72
CA GLN A 460 -12.54 -55.56 -43.68
C GLN A 460 -13.99 -55.11 -43.84
N GLN A 461 -14.43 -54.05 -43.16
CA GLN A 461 -15.79 -53.52 -43.30
C GLN A 461 -16.05 -53.03 -44.74
N ARG A 462 -15.09 -52.35 -45.36
CA ARG A 462 -15.18 -51.92 -46.77
C ARG A 462 -15.29 -53.12 -47.73
N ILE A 463 -14.52 -54.18 -47.50
CA ILE A 463 -14.57 -55.40 -48.32
C ILE A 463 -15.90 -56.14 -48.12
N ARG A 464 -16.37 -56.29 -46.88
CA ARG A 464 -17.68 -56.90 -46.54
C ARG A 464 -18.84 -56.15 -47.18
N GLU A 465 -18.78 -54.81 -47.25
CA GLU A 465 -19.79 -53.99 -47.94
C GLU A 465 -19.74 -54.21 -49.46
N ASN A 466 -18.56 -54.12 -50.07
CA ASN A 466 -18.36 -54.38 -51.51
C ASN A 466 -18.86 -55.77 -51.92
N LEU A 467 -18.63 -56.80 -51.08
CA LEU A 467 -18.99 -58.19 -51.37
C LEU A 467 -20.49 -58.38 -51.63
N LYS A 468 -21.36 -57.54 -51.04
CA LYS A 468 -22.82 -57.57 -51.26
C LYS A 468 -23.22 -57.29 -52.71
N SER A 469 -22.38 -56.57 -53.46
CA SER A 469 -22.63 -56.13 -54.84
C SER A 469 -21.85 -56.93 -55.88
N VAL A 470 -21.08 -57.95 -55.47
CA VAL A 470 -20.23 -58.75 -56.36
C VAL A 470 -20.96 -60.04 -56.77
N PRO A 471 -21.05 -60.38 -58.08
CA PRO A 471 -21.64 -61.63 -58.54
C PRO A 471 -20.97 -62.88 -57.97
N ALA A 472 -21.80 -63.87 -57.61
CA ALA A 472 -21.35 -65.16 -57.09
C ALA A 472 -20.39 -65.89 -58.05
N ASN A 473 -19.42 -66.61 -57.49
CA ASN A 473 -18.37 -67.38 -58.18
C ASN A 473 -17.37 -66.56 -59.02
N SER A 474 -17.50 -65.23 -59.10
CA SER A 474 -16.56 -64.36 -59.81
C SER A 474 -15.16 -64.37 -59.18
N ASP A 475 -14.12 -64.13 -60.00
CA ASP A 475 -12.73 -64.05 -59.52
C ASP A 475 -12.54 -62.90 -58.51
N LEU A 476 -13.32 -61.83 -58.65
CA LEU A 476 -13.34 -60.71 -57.69
C LEU A 476 -13.86 -61.15 -56.31
N GLN A 477 -14.92 -61.97 -56.26
CA GLN A 477 -15.43 -62.52 -55.00
C GLN A 477 -14.36 -63.39 -54.31
N ARG A 478 -13.71 -64.28 -55.07
CA ARG A 478 -12.63 -65.15 -54.57
C ARG A 478 -11.44 -64.32 -54.06
N ARG A 479 -11.07 -63.24 -54.74
CA ARG A 479 -10.02 -62.30 -54.28
C ARG A 479 -10.38 -61.56 -52.99
N TYR A 480 -11.63 -61.12 -52.83
CA TYR A 480 -12.06 -60.45 -51.60
C TYR A 480 -12.10 -61.41 -50.41
N LEU A 481 -12.60 -62.64 -50.58
CA LEU A 481 -12.58 -63.66 -49.53
C LEU A 481 -11.16 -64.02 -49.09
N ALA A 482 -10.23 -64.24 -50.03
CA ALA A 482 -8.81 -64.47 -49.72
C ALA A 482 -8.12 -63.26 -49.05
N THR A 483 -8.62 -62.04 -49.28
CA THR A 483 -8.12 -60.84 -48.61
C THR A 483 -8.59 -60.79 -47.16
N LEU A 484 -9.86 -61.13 -46.89
CA LEU A 484 -10.41 -61.20 -45.53
C LEU A 484 -9.71 -62.29 -44.69
N ASP A 485 -9.50 -63.47 -45.27
CA ASP A 485 -8.78 -64.60 -44.64
C ASP A 485 -7.35 -64.23 -44.23
N LYS A 486 -6.59 -63.60 -45.14
CA LYS A 486 -5.28 -63.04 -44.82
C LYS A 486 -5.37 -61.98 -43.72
N GLN A 487 -6.36 -61.08 -43.78
CA GLN A 487 -6.53 -60.03 -42.78
C GLN A 487 -6.87 -60.58 -41.40
N GLU A 488 -7.61 -61.69 -41.29
CA GLU A 488 -7.88 -62.34 -40.00
C GLU A 488 -6.58 -62.91 -39.40
N THR A 489 -5.75 -63.55 -40.21
CA THR A 489 -4.39 -64.00 -39.82
C THR A 489 -3.50 -62.83 -39.37
N GLU A 490 -3.61 -61.68 -40.04
CA GLU A 490 -2.88 -60.44 -39.71
C GLU A 490 -3.41 -59.82 -38.40
N LEU A 491 -4.73 -59.83 -38.17
CA LEU A 491 -5.36 -59.38 -36.93
C LEU A 491 -4.98 -60.26 -35.73
N GLU A 492 -4.96 -61.59 -35.88
CA GLU A 492 -4.45 -62.51 -34.85
C GLU A 492 -2.99 -62.20 -34.50
N THR A 493 -2.16 -61.96 -35.52
CA THR A 493 -0.74 -61.65 -35.35
C THR A 493 -0.56 -60.33 -34.60
N LEU A 494 -1.32 -59.28 -34.98
CA LEU A 494 -1.32 -57.99 -34.31
C LEU A 494 -1.87 -58.07 -32.88
N ALA A 495 -2.87 -58.91 -32.61
CA ALA A 495 -3.39 -59.12 -31.26
C ALA A 495 -2.34 -59.74 -30.32
N ARG A 496 -1.57 -60.73 -30.79
CA ARG A 496 -0.45 -61.32 -30.04
C ARG A 496 0.67 -60.28 -29.82
N GLN A 497 1.07 -59.57 -30.87
CA GLN A 497 2.08 -58.50 -30.79
C GLN A 497 1.67 -57.37 -29.84
N ARG A 498 0.39 -56.98 -29.82
CA ARG A 498 -0.15 -56.00 -28.89
C ARG A 498 -0.09 -56.52 -27.45
N ALA A 499 -0.54 -57.74 -27.19
CA ALA A 499 -0.52 -58.32 -25.84
C ALA A 499 0.91 -58.48 -25.27
N ASP A 500 1.89 -58.78 -26.13
CA ASP A 500 3.30 -58.82 -25.73
C ASP A 500 3.92 -57.42 -25.57
N ALA A 501 3.46 -56.43 -26.34
CA ALA A 501 3.83 -55.03 -26.14
C ALA A 501 3.23 -54.45 -24.84
N GLU A 502 1.99 -54.80 -24.48
CA GLU A 502 1.34 -54.40 -23.23
C GLU A 502 2.09 -54.97 -22.02
N LYS A 503 2.44 -56.28 -22.02
CA LYS A 503 3.35 -56.86 -21.00
C LYS A 503 4.70 -56.14 -20.94
N ALA A 504 5.23 -55.67 -22.07
CA ALA A 504 6.48 -54.92 -22.10
C ALA A 504 6.34 -53.51 -21.50
N VAL A 505 5.18 -52.85 -21.65
CA VAL A 505 4.84 -51.60 -20.94
C VAL A 505 4.82 -51.85 -19.44
N ASP A 506 4.06 -52.86 -18.98
CA ASP A 506 3.95 -53.19 -17.56
C ASP A 506 5.31 -53.54 -16.95
N THR A 507 6.12 -54.34 -17.66
CA THR A 507 7.49 -54.69 -17.24
C THR A 507 8.40 -53.47 -17.16
N ALA A 508 8.32 -52.54 -18.13
CA ALA A 508 9.12 -51.32 -18.13
C ALA A 508 8.70 -50.35 -17.02
N ARG A 509 7.39 -50.21 -16.76
CA ARG A 509 6.85 -49.40 -15.66
C ARG A 509 7.23 -49.97 -14.30
N ALA A 510 7.10 -51.29 -14.11
CA ALA A 510 7.54 -51.97 -12.89
C ALA A 510 9.06 -51.82 -12.66
N ALA A 511 9.87 -51.86 -13.72
CA ALA A 511 11.31 -51.62 -13.62
C ALA A 511 11.65 -50.15 -13.26
N LEU A 512 10.91 -49.18 -13.80
CA LEU A 512 11.01 -47.76 -13.42
C LEU A 512 10.66 -47.54 -11.95
N GLU A 513 9.49 -48.02 -11.50
CA GLU A 513 9.07 -47.94 -10.10
C GLU A 513 10.05 -48.62 -9.14
N ALA A 514 10.49 -49.84 -9.46
CA ALA A 514 11.42 -50.59 -8.63
C ALA A 514 12.75 -49.84 -8.50
N TYR A 515 13.26 -49.26 -9.59
CA TYR A 515 14.48 -48.46 -9.54
C TYR A 515 14.30 -47.18 -8.69
N ILE A 516 13.19 -46.44 -8.87
CA ILE A 516 12.89 -45.25 -8.06
C ILE A 516 12.80 -45.61 -6.57
N LYS A 517 12.21 -46.76 -6.22
CA LYS A 517 12.16 -47.28 -4.83
C LYS A 517 13.53 -47.68 -4.25
N THR A 518 14.55 -47.91 -5.09
CA THR A 518 15.95 -48.11 -4.63
C THR A 518 16.73 -46.81 -4.41
N LEU A 519 16.16 -45.66 -4.78
CA LEU A 519 16.73 -44.34 -4.49
C LEU A 519 16.19 -43.79 -3.15
N GLY A 520 16.13 -44.68 -2.16
CA GLY A 520 15.67 -44.48 -0.78
C GLY A 520 16.79 -44.05 0.16
#